data_AF-A0A947FJ30-F1
#
_entry.id   AF-A0A947FJ30-F1
#
_cell.length_a   1.000
_cell.length_b   1.000
_cell.length_c   1.000
_cell.angle_alpha   90.00
_cell.angle_beta   90.00
_cell.angle_gamma   90.00
#
_symmetry.space_group_name_H-M   'P 1'
#
loop_
_entity.id
_entity.type
_entity.pdbx_description
1 polymer ?
#
loop_
_entity_poly.entity_id
_entity_poly.type
_entity_poly.pdbx_seq_one_letter_code
_entity_poly.pdbx_strand_id
1 'polypeptide(L)'
;RRTEAEKSGEKVDGVEIILIRAASNTGQLYGSVNVRDIVNGLADKGHEIDKKQVIMGNPIKTIGMHDVRIDLHPEVSVTVKANVARSDDEAELQTQGVDVLAQMFEDEQAAIEEQADAARIETTLEPGEIPADMLEDGVSTEEGTTETEALIEATKPEGDEA
;
A
#
# COMPACT_ATOMS: atom_id res chain seq x y z
N ARG A 1 -12.38 39.28 -21.91
CA ARG A 1 -12.63 39.12 -23.36
C ARG A 1 -12.30 37.69 -23.74
N ARG A 2 -13.07 37.04 -24.64
CA ARG A 2 -12.86 35.64 -25.03
C ARG A 2 -11.43 35.37 -25.54
N THR A 3 -10.91 36.24 -26.39
CA THR A 3 -9.59 36.07 -27.05
C THR A 3 -8.41 36.07 -26.08
N GLU A 4 -8.53 36.75 -24.93
CA GLU A 4 -7.49 36.71 -23.88
C GLU A 4 -7.58 35.40 -23.10
N ALA A 5 -8.79 34.90 -22.85
CA ALA A 5 -9.01 33.62 -22.20
C ALA A 5 -8.56 32.43 -23.06
N GLU A 6 -8.73 32.50 -24.38
CA GLU A 6 -8.22 31.48 -25.31
C GLU A 6 -6.67 31.40 -25.27
N LYS A 7 -6.00 32.56 -25.29
CA LYS A 7 -4.52 32.62 -25.19
C LYS A 7 -3.99 32.15 -23.84
N SER A 8 -4.67 32.45 -22.75
CA SER A 8 -4.30 31.93 -21.43
C SER A 8 -4.62 30.45 -21.32
N GLY A 9 -5.74 30.01 -21.91
CA GLY A 9 -6.15 28.61 -21.94
C GLY A 9 -5.11 27.72 -22.61
N GLU A 10 -4.63 28.11 -23.80
CA GLU A 10 -3.61 27.33 -24.52
C GLU A 10 -2.29 27.17 -23.74
N LYS A 11 -1.98 28.09 -22.82
CA LYS A 11 -0.80 28.01 -21.95
C LYS A 11 -1.00 27.15 -20.71
N VAL A 12 -2.24 27.08 -20.22
CA VAL A 12 -2.60 26.38 -18.98
C VAL A 12 -3.05 24.96 -19.27
N ASP A 13 -3.56 24.70 -20.48
CA ASP A 13 -4.02 23.38 -20.90
C ASP A 13 -2.86 22.38 -20.90
N GLY A 14 -3.05 21.26 -20.21
CA GLY A 14 -2.04 20.22 -20.07
C GLY A 14 -0.88 20.58 -19.15
N VAL A 15 -0.90 21.73 -18.48
CA VAL A 15 0.10 22.05 -17.45
C VAL A 15 -0.01 21.01 -16.34
N GLU A 16 1.12 20.40 -16.00
CA GLU A 16 1.22 19.55 -14.83
C GLU A 16 1.59 20.38 -13.62
N ILE A 17 1.00 20.16 -12.45
CA ILE A 17 1.42 20.77 -11.19
C ILE A 17 1.81 19.67 -10.21
N ILE A 18 2.97 19.82 -9.58
CA ILE A 18 3.49 18.84 -8.61
C ILE A 18 3.13 19.33 -7.21
N LEU A 19 2.41 18.50 -6.46
CA LEU A 19 1.94 18.80 -5.12
C LEU A 19 2.51 17.77 -4.15
N ILE A 20 3.51 18.17 -3.36
CA ILE A 20 4.13 17.28 -2.37
C ILE A 20 3.37 17.32 -1.05
N ARG A 21 2.83 16.16 -0.65
CA ARG A 21 2.06 15.99 0.59
C ARG A 21 2.31 14.63 1.23
N ALA A 22 2.26 14.58 2.56
CA ALA A 22 2.37 13.34 3.30
C ALA A 22 1.17 12.42 3.01
N ALA A 23 1.45 11.17 2.67
CA ALA A 23 0.47 10.12 2.42
C ALA A 23 0.86 8.80 3.10
N SER A 24 -0.13 7.94 3.30
CA SER A 24 0.06 6.57 3.78
C SER A 24 0.63 5.66 2.69
N ASN A 25 1.10 4.47 3.09
CA ASN A 25 1.62 3.46 2.16
C ASN A 25 0.55 2.93 1.20
N THR A 26 -0.72 3.05 1.55
CA THR A 26 -1.87 2.67 0.70
C THR A 26 -2.24 3.78 -0.30
N GLY A 27 -1.47 4.86 -0.37
CA GLY A 27 -1.71 5.99 -1.28
C GLY A 27 -2.76 7.00 -0.81
N GLN A 28 -3.23 6.91 0.44
CA GLN A 28 -4.18 7.88 1.00
C GLN A 28 -3.43 9.06 1.62
N LEU A 29 -3.78 10.29 1.26
CA LEU A 29 -3.22 11.50 1.84
C LEU A 29 -3.66 11.65 3.29
N TYR A 30 -2.75 12.08 4.17
CA TYR A 30 -3.10 12.43 5.55
C TYR A 30 -3.89 13.75 5.62
N GLY A 31 -3.85 14.55 4.55
CA GLY A 31 -4.61 15.78 4.39
C GLY A 31 -5.54 15.72 3.19
N SER A 32 -5.91 16.89 2.69
CA SER A 32 -6.71 17.05 1.49
C SER A 32 -6.12 18.15 0.63
N VAL A 33 -5.97 17.88 -0.66
CA VAL A 33 -5.61 18.89 -1.65
C VAL A 33 -6.91 19.55 -2.11
N ASN A 34 -7.04 20.84 -1.83
CA ASN A 34 -8.21 21.63 -2.19
C ASN A 34 -7.92 22.52 -3.39
N VAL A 35 -8.96 23.18 -3.89
CA VAL A 35 -8.84 24.20 -4.95
C VAL A 35 -7.77 25.25 -4.65
N ARG A 36 -7.56 25.61 -3.38
CA ARG A 36 -6.51 26.58 -2.98
C ARG A 36 -5.11 26.10 -3.32
N ASP A 37 -4.82 24.83 -3.07
CA ASP A 37 -3.51 24.24 -3.37
C ASP A 37 -3.25 24.21 -4.89
N ILE A 38 -4.29 23.91 -5.68
CA ILE A 38 -4.22 23.93 -7.15
C ILE A 38 -3.93 25.34 -7.67
N VAL A 39 -4.63 26.35 -7.15
CA VAL A 39 -4.41 27.75 -7.53
C VAL A 39 -3.00 28.21 -7.17
N ASN A 40 -2.50 27.85 -5.98
CA ASN A 40 -1.13 28.17 -5.60
C ASN A 40 -0.12 27.48 -6.52
N GLY A 41 -0.29 26.18 -6.80
CA GLY A 41 0.61 25.46 -7.71
C GLY A 41 0.62 26.01 -9.14
N LEU A 42 -0.50 26.54 -9.62
CA LEU A 42 -0.58 27.25 -10.90
C LEU A 42 0.07 28.64 -10.83
N ALA A 43 -0.09 29.35 -9.72
CA ALA A 43 0.54 30.64 -9.49
C ALA A 43 2.07 30.53 -9.45
N ASP A 44 2.61 29.47 -8.82
CA ASP A 44 4.05 29.15 -8.84
C ASP A 44 4.58 28.92 -10.27
N LYS A 45 3.73 28.45 -11.19
CA LYS A 45 4.06 28.31 -12.62
C LYS A 45 3.83 29.59 -13.44
N GLY A 46 3.42 30.68 -12.80
CA GLY A 46 3.17 31.97 -13.46
C GLY A 46 1.77 32.11 -14.07
N HIS A 47 0.82 31.27 -13.65
CA HIS A 47 -0.57 31.33 -14.08
C HIS A 47 -1.48 31.77 -12.92
N GLU A 48 -1.85 33.05 -12.88
CA GLU A 48 -2.84 33.55 -11.92
C GLU A 48 -4.26 33.16 -12.34
N ILE A 49 -4.85 32.19 -11.65
CA ILE A 49 -6.22 31.70 -11.84
C ILE A 49 -7.03 31.96 -10.57
N ASP A 50 -8.30 32.37 -10.70
CA ASP A 50 -9.17 32.54 -9.54
C ASP A 50 -9.73 31.18 -9.08
N LYS A 51 -9.85 30.98 -7.77
CA LYS A 51 -10.44 29.76 -7.18
C LYS A 51 -11.85 29.43 -7.70
N LYS A 52 -12.63 30.41 -8.17
CA LYS A 52 -13.97 30.20 -8.74
C LYS A 52 -13.93 29.56 -10.12
N GLN A 53 -12.80 29.67 -10.82
CA GLN A 53 -12.62 29.10 -12.15
C GLN A 53 -12.21 27.63 -12.10
N VAL A 54 -11.70 27.16 -10.96
CA VAL A 54 -11.34 25.76 -10.77
C VAL A 54 -12.58 24.95 -10.41
N ILE A 55 -12.92 23.99 -11.26
CA ILE A 55 -14.08 23.12 -11.08
C ILE A 55 -13.59 21.77 -10.56
N MET A 56 -13.81 21.55 -9.27
CA MET A 56 -13.50 20.31 -8.57
C MET A 56 -14.69 19.92 -7.70
N GLY A 57 -15.20 18.70 -7.87
CA GLY A 57 -16.35 18.21 -7.12
C GLY A 57 -16.00 17.83 -5.68
N ASN A 58 -14.95 17.01 -5.52
CA ASN A 58 -14.47 16.54 -4.22
C ASN A 58 -12.98 16.87 -4.07
N PRO A 59 -12.51 17.19 -2.85
CA PRO A 59 -11.09 17.37 -2.61
C PRO A 59 -10.31 16.08 -2.86
N ILE A 60 -9.08 16.22 -3.33
CA ILE A 60 -8.20 15.09 -3.64
C ILE A 60 -7.61 14.56 -2.33
N LYS A 61 -7.77 13.25 -2.11
CA LYS A 61 -7.32 12.52 -0.91
C LYS A 61 -6.40 11.34 -1.21
N THR A 62 -6.02 11.16 -2.46
CA THR A 62 -5.12 10.09 -2.89
C THR A 62 -3.92 10.67 -3.63
N ILE A 63 -2.77 10.02 -3.50
CA ILE A 63 -1.64 10.27 -4.39
C ILE A 63 -1.98 9.81 -5.81
N GLY A 64 -1.23 10.28 -6.80
CA GLY A 64 -1.48 9.98 -8.20
C GLY A 64 -1.65 11.23 -9.06
N MET A 65 -1.88 10.98 -10.35
CA MET A 65 -2.24 12.01 -11.32
C MET A 65 -3.76 12.23 -11.31
N HIS A 66 -4.18 13.48 -11.13
CA HIS A 66 -5.59 13.88 -11.11
C HIS A 66 -5.85 14.98 -12.14
N ASP A 67 -6.84 14.78 -13.01
CA ASP A 67 -7.26 15.80 -13.96
C ASP A 67 -8.21 16.80 -13.30
N VAL A 68 -7.85 18.09 -13.34
CA VAL A 68 -8.64 19.18 -12.77
C VAL A 68 -9.08 20.13 -13.89
N ARG A 69 -10.39 20.36 -13.97
CA ARG A 69 -10.98 21.27 -14.97
C ARG A 69 -10.91 22.72 -14.50
N ILE A 70 -10.53 23.63 -15.39
CA ILE A 70 -10.51 25.06 -15.16
C ILE A 70 -11.33 25.77 -16.24
N ASP A 71 -12.39 26.44 -15.82
CA ASP A 71 -13.23 27.26 -16.69
C ASP A 71 -12.75 28.72 -16.65
N LEU A 72 -11.91 29.10 -17.62
CA LEU A 72 -11.38 30.46 -17.72
C LEU A 72 -12.45 31.46 -18.18
N HIS A 73 -13.35 31.01 -19.07
CA HIS A 73 -14.44 31.78 -19.63
C HIS A 73 -15.62 30.83 -19.94
N PRO A 74 -16.89 31.28 -20.00
CA PRO A 74 -18.04 30.42 -20.33
C PRO A 74 -17.97 29.61 -21.62
N GLU A 75 -17.01 29.90 -22.50
CA GLU A 75 -16.79 29.16 -23.75
C GLU A 75 -15.40 28.50 -23.82
N VAL A 76 -14.57 28.65 -22.79
CA VAL A 76 -13.17 28.19 -22.76
C VAL A 76 -12.92 27.48 -21.43
N SER A 77 -12.79 26.15 -21.54
CA SER A 77 -12.44 25.26 -20.44
C SER A 77 -11.18 24.48 -20.78
N VAL A 78 -10.27 24.37 -19.83
CA VAL A 78 -8.99 23.67 -19.98
C VAL A 78 -8.83 22.63 -18.88
N THR A 79 -7.97 21.64 -19.10
CA THR A 79 -7.69 20.60 -18.12
C THR A 79 -6.23 20.69 -17.69
N VAL A 80 -6.00 20.70 -16.38
CA VAL A 80 -4.68 20.72 -15.73
C VAL A 80 -4.44 19.40 -15.04
N LYS A 81 -3.23 18.86 -15.13
CA LYS A 81 -2.85 17.63 -14.44
C LYS A 81 -2.26 17.95 -13.07
N ALA A 82 -2.91 17.53 -12.00
CA ALA A 82 -2.38 17.62 -10.65
C ALA A 82 -1.70 16.31 -10.26
N ASN A 83 -0.37 16.30 -10.25
CA ASN A 83 0.45 15.19 -9.79
C ASN A 83 0.68 15.34 -8.28
N VAL A 84 0.10 14.42 -7.49
CA VAL A 84 0.21 14.44 -6.04
C VAL A 84 1.13 13.30 -5.60
N ALA A 85 2.25 13.63 -4.96
CA ALA A 85 3.29 12.67 -4.56
C ALA A 85 3.79 12.90 -3.13
N ARG A 86 4.47 11.91 -2.54
CA ARG A 86 5.08 12.08 -1.20
C ARG A 86 6.47 12.70 -1.29
N SER A 87 7.11 12.64 -2.45
CA SER A 87 8.45 13.18 -2.73
C SER A 87 8.57 13.59 -4.20
N ASP A 88 9.53 14.47 -4.51
CA ASP A 88 9.79 14.92 -5.89
C ASP A 88 10.14 13.75 -6.82
N ASP A 89 10.98 12.82 -6.36
CA ASP A 89 11.38 11.63 -7.12
C ASP A 89 10.15 10.78 -7.55
N GLU A 90 9.21 10.55 -6.62
CA GLU A 90 7.96 9.85 -6.93
C GLU A 90 7.07 10.64 -7.90
N ALA A 91 7.12 11.97 -7.88
CA ALA A 91 6.37 12.78 -8.83
C ALA A 91 6.91 12.59 -10.25
N GLU A 92 8.23 12.58 -10.41
CA GLU A 92 8.87 12.36 -11.72
C GLU A 92 8.56 10.97 -12.28
N LEU A 93 8.55 9.94 -11.44
CA LEU A 93 8.16 8.58 -11.82
C LEU A 93 6.69 8.52 -12.31
N GLN A 94 5.78 9.19 -11.61
CA GLN A 94 4.38 9.28 -12.02
C GLN A 94 4.21 9.98 -13.37
N THR A 95 4.96 11.06 -13.62
CA THR A 95 4.95 11.77 -14.91
C THR A 95 5.48 10.89 -16.05
N GLN A 96 6.41 9.98 -15.76
CA GLN A 96 6.92 8.98 -16.71
C GLN A 96 5.95 7.82 -16.96
N GLY A 97 4.80 7.79 -16.26
CA GLY A 97 3.77 6.78 -16.40
C GLY A 97 4.00 5.54 -15.52
N VAL A 98 4.90 5.63 -14.54
CA VAL A 98 5.13 4.56 -13.57
C VAL A 98 4.16 4.75 -12.40
N ASP A 99 3.23 3.80 -12.23
CA ASP A 99 2.38 3.75 -11.04
C ASP A 99 3.16 3.11 -9.88
N VAL A 100 3.75 3.99 -9.06
CA VAL A 100 4.58 3.63 -7.90
C VAL A 100 3.84 2.69 -6.94
N LEU A 101 2.51 2.85 -6.83
CA LEU A 101 1.70 2.03 -5.93
C LEU A 101 1.52 0.62 -6.49
N ALA A 102 1.23 0.49 -7.78
CA ALA A 102 1.11 -0.82 -8.44
C ALA A 102 2.42 -1.61 -8.36
N GLN A 103 3.56 -0.97 -8.65
CA GLN A 103 4.87 -1.61 -8.60
C GLN A 103 5.22 -2.11 -7.19
N MET A 104 4.89 -1.35 -6.14
CA MET A 104 5.09 -1.79 -4.75
C MET A 104 4.23 -2.99 -4.38
N PHE A 105 2.99 -3.06 -4.87
CA PHE A 105 2.09 -4.19 -4.60
C PHE A 105 2.52 -5.48 -5.32
N GLU A 106 3.07 -5.38 -6.53
CA GLU A 106 3.59 -6.53 -7.28
C GLU A 106 4.84 -7.12 -6.61
N ASP A 107 5.76 -6.26 -6.16
CA ASP A 107 6.97 -6.69 -5.44
C ASP A 107 6.62 -7.37 -4.11
N GLU A 108 5.67 -6.80 -3.35
CA GLU A 108 5.21 -7.38 -2.08
C GLU A 108 4.49 -8.72 -2.28
N GLN A 109 3.63 -8.85 -3.31
CA GLN A 109 2.99 -10.14 -3.63
C GLN A 109 4.00 -11.20 -4.03
N ALA A 110 4.99 -10.87 -4.85
CA ALA A 110 6.04 -11.80 -5.25
C ALA A 110 6.86 -12.29 -4.05
N ALA A 111 7.18 -11.39 -3.11
CA ALA A 111 7.89 -11.75 -1.88
C ALA A 111 7.06 -12.67 -0.97
N ILE A 112 5.75 -12.43 -0.87
CA ILE A 112 4.84 -13.30 -0.09
C ILE A 112 4.71 -14.67 -0.75
N GLU A 113 4.61 -14.74 -2.08
CA GLU A 113 4.55 -16.00 -2.83
C GLU A 113 5.84 -16.81 -2.72
N GLU A 114 7.02 -16.16 -2.83
CA GLU A 114 8.31 -16.80 -2.61
C GLU A 114 8.44 -17.36 -1.18
N GLN A 115 8.00 -16.60 -0.16
CA GLN A 115 7.96 -17.07 1.22
C GLN A 115 6.97 -18.24 1.41
N ALA A 116 5.82 -18.21 0.73
CA ALA A 116 4.85 -19.29 0.78
C ALA A 116 5.37 -20.57 0.11
N ASP A 117 6.07 -20.46 -1.02
CA ASP A 117 6.72 -21.58 -1.69
C ASP A 117 7.86 -22.17 -0.85
N ALA A 118 8.68 -21.32 -0.21
CA ALA A 118 9.71 -21.77 0.74
C ALA A 118 9.10 -22.53 1.93
N ALA A 119 8.02 -22.02 2.52
CA ALA A 119 7.31 -22.69 3.62
C ALA A 119 6.61 -24.00 3.19
N ARG A 120 6.17 -24.08 1.93
CA ARG A 120 5.56 -25.28 1.36
C ARG A 120 6.57 -26.40 1.15
N ILE A 121 7.81 -26.05 0.79
CA ILE A 121 8.94 -27.00 0.68
C ILE A 121 9.38 -27.49 2.07
N GLU A 122 9.29 -26.65 3.11
CA GLU A 122 9.64 -27.05 4.50
C GLU A 122 8.61 -28.02 5.12
N THR A 123 7.33 -27.96 4.72
CA THR A 123 6.27 -28.83 5.26
C THR A 123 6.21 -30.22 4.60
N THR A 124 6.87 -30.45 3.46
CA THR A 124 6.86 -31.76 2.78
C THR A 124 7.94 -32.74 3.27
N LEU A 125 8.76 -32.36 4.25
CA LEU A 125 9.65 -33.26 4.98
C LEU A 125 8.90 -33.75 6.22
N GLU A 126 8.40 -34.99 6.18
CA GLU A 126 7.60 -35.60 7.25
C GLU A 126 8.37 -35.59 8.59
N PRO A 127 7.79 -35.06 9.68
CA PRO A 127 8.38 -35.19 11.01
C PRO A 127 8.23 -36.65 11.48
N GLY A 128 9.23 -37.48 11.19
CA GLY A 128 9.22 -38.88 11.64
C GLY A 128 10.19 -39.85 10.97
N GLU A 129 10.93 -39.49 9.92
CA GLU A 129 11.88 -40.43 9.31
C GLU A 129 13.17 -40.52 10.14
N ILE A 130 13.29 -41.58 10.93
CA ILE A 130 14.53 -41.93 11.63
C ILE A 130 15.54 -42.33 10.55
N PRO A 131 16.75 -41.73 10.51
CA PRO A 131 17.77 -42.09 9.54
C PRO A 131 18.09 -43.59 9.66
N ALA A 132 18.11 -44.29 8.51
CA ALA A 132 18.35 -45.73 8.42
C ALA A 132 19.67 -46.20 9.07
N ASP A 133 20.60 -45.27 9.34
CA ASP A 133 21.88 -45.50 10.01
C ASP A 133 21.74 -45.79 11.52
N MET A 134 20.55 -45.62 12.12
CA MET A 134 20.30 -45.91 13.54
C MET A 134 19.54 -47.23 13.80
N LEU A 135 19.33 -48.05 12.77
CA LEU A 135 18.57 -49.31 12.85
C LEU A 135 19.42 -50.59 12.74
N GLU A 136 20.75 -50.49 12.60
CA GLU A 136 21.66 -51.64 12.54
C GLU A 136 22.71 -51.59 13.67
N ASP A 137 22.36 -51.95 14.90
CA ASP A 137 23.24 -52.84 15.68
C ASP A 137 22.46 -53.54 16.81
N GLY A 138 22.65 -54.86 16.89
CA GLY A 138 21.84 -55.78 17.67
C GLY A 138 22.20 -55.87 19.15
N VAL A 139 21.17 -56.10 19.96
CA VAL A 139 21.09 -56.82 21.25
C VAL A 139 22.39 -57.37 21.88
N SER A 140 22.62 -57.02 23.15
CA SER A 140 22.99 -57.92 24.27
C SER A 140 22.71 -57.22 25.62
N THR A 141 21.70 -57.57 26.46
CA THR A 141 21.45 -58.71 27.37
C THR A 141 21.71 -58.39 28.87
N GLU A 142 20.64 -58.48 29.68
CA GLU A 142 20.49 -58.83 31.13
C GLU A 142 21.07 -57.89 32.23
N GLU A 143 20.49 -57.67 33.43
CA GLU A 143 19.58 -58.46 34.30
C GLU A 143 19.00 -57.61 35.48
N GLY A 144 17.74 -57.86 35.90
CA GLY A 144 17.16 -57.74 37.27
C GLY A 144 16.94 -56.36 37.95
N THR A 145 15.96 -56.08 38.85
CA THR A 145 14.84 -56.79 39.49
C THR A 145 14.00 -55.73 40.28
N THR A 146 12.67 -55.82 40.22
CA THR A 146 11.57 -55.41 41.18
C THR A 146 11.50 -54.04 41.87
N GLU A 147 10.32 -53.40 41.82
CA GLU A 147 9.29 -53.24 42.90
C GLU A 147 8.31 -52.11 42.46
N THR A 148 7.06 -52.40 42.05
CA THR A 148 5.79 -52.16 42.80
C THR A 148 5.85 -50.95 43.75
N GLU A 149 4.96 -49.95 43.74
CA GLU A 149 3.50 -50.02 43.87
C GLU A 149 2.89 -48.59 43.86
N ALA A 150 1.62 -48.47 43.42
CA ALA A 150 0.59 -47.48 43.84
C ALA A 150 0.75 -45.99 43.40
N LEU A 151 -0.27 -45.22 43.01
CA LEU A 151 -1.74 -45.33 43.08
C LEU A 151 -2.39 -44.25 42.17
N ILE A 152 -3.20 -44.68 41.20
CA ILE A 152 -4.52 -44.20 40.72
C ILE A 152 -5.15 -42.99 41.47
N GLU A 153 -5.57 -41.94 40.75
CA GLU A 153 -6.96 -41.66 40.30
C GLU A 153 -7.93 -41.18 41.40
N ALA A 154 -8.41 -39.94 41.29
CA ALA A 154 -9.70 -39.43 41.81
C ALA A 154 -9.84 -37.96 41.39
N THR A 155 -10.55 -37.67 40.30
CA THR A 155 -11.98 -37.28 40.26
C THR A 155 -12.34 -35.96 40.95
N LYS A 156 -12.91 -35.05 40.15
CA LYS A 156 -13.80 -33.96 40.56
C LYS A 156 -14.96 -34.50 41.42
N PRO A 157 -15.54 -33.65 42.28
CA PRO A 157 -16.98 -33.43 42.16
C PRO A 157 -17.41 -31.95 42.24
N GLU A 158 -18.56 -31.70 41.63
CA GLU A 158 -19.43 -30.53 41.73
C GLU A 158 -19.97 -30.31 43.16
N GLY A 159 -20.32 -29.05 43.46
CA GLY A 159 -21.53 -28.65 44.21
C GLY A 159 -21.42 -28.51 45.74
N ASP A 160 -21.65 -27.28 46.25
CA ASP A 160 -22.57 -26.90 47.35
C ASP A 160 -22.38 -25.37 47.61
N GLU A 161 -23.27 -24.49 47.17
CA GLU A 161 -24.32 -23.86 47.98
C GLU A 161 -23.91 -23.42 49.41
N ALA A 162 -23.65 -22.12 49.58
CA ALA A 162 -24.19 -21.25 50.65
C ALA A 162 -23.73 -19.80 50.44
#